data_AF-A0A937M4T9-F1
#
_entry.id   AF-A0A937M4T9-F1
#
_cell.length_a   1.000
_cell.length_b   1.000
_cell.length_c   1.000
_cell.angle_alpha   90.00
_cell.angle_beta   90.00
_cell.angle_gamma   90.00
#
_symmetry.space_group_name_H-M   'P 1'
#
loop_
_entity.id
_entity.type
_entity.pdbx_description
1 polymer ?
#
loop_
_entity_poly.entity_id
_entity_poly.type
_entity_poly.pdbx_seq_one_letter_code
_entity_poly.pdbx_strand_id
1 'polypeptide(L)'
;MIWVTAIACLAVGVIIGVVFSSRLNSSASRVQELENQIRDIKDNHLTYRDNVSDHFSMTADLVQHMTESYREVYQHLASGAQDLCSNEVASKLLPAGSDAVFDSNEEPEAAGGLNPPKDYAVKQDPSQKGALSEEFGIIKSISNSEEEASNQPKH
;
A
#
# COMPACT_ATOMS: atom_id res chain seq x y z
N MET A 1 53.40 -6.73 52.48
CA MET A 1 52.33 -7.66 52.03
C MET A 1 51.09 -6.91 51.51
N ILE A 2 50.51 -5.98 52.25
CA ILE A 2 49.29 -5.22 51.86
C ILE A 2 49.43 -4.44 50.53
N TRP A 3 50.58 -3.83 50.28
CA TRP A 3 50.82 -3.10 49.02
C TRP A 3 50.86 -3.99 47.79
N VAL A 4 51.39 -5.22 47.91
CA VAL A 4 51.47 -6.18 46.81
C VAL A 4 50.06 -6.69 46.46
N THR A 5 49.23 -6.97 47.46
CA THR A 5 47.83 -7.37 47.25
C THR A 5 46.98 -6.26 46.64
N ALA A 6 47.23 -5.00 47.01
CA ALA A 6 46.53 -3.85 46.43
C ALA A 6 46.86 -3.69 44.93
N ILE A 7 48.14 -3.81 44.56
CA ILE A 7 48.59 -3.73 43.17
C ILE A 7 48.05 -4.90 42.35
N ALA A 8 48.05 -6.11 42.90
CA ALA A 8 47.51 -7.29 42.24
C ALA A 8 46.00 -7.15 41.94
N CYS A 9 45.20 -6.70 42.92
CA CYS A 9 43.76 -6.45 42.71
C CYS A 9 43.51 -5.35 41.67
N LEU A 10 44.31 -4.28 41.67
CA LEU A 10 44.19 -3.21 40.68
C LEU A 10 44.47 -3.72 39.27
N ALA A 11 45.53 -4.52 39.10
CA ALA A 11 45.87 -5.12 37.80
C ALA A 11 44.73 -6.00 37.28
N VAL A 12 44.16 -6.86 38.14
CA VAL A 12 43.01 -7.71 37.78
C VAL A 12 41.78 -6.86 37.44
N GLY A 13 41.49 -5.82 38.22
CA GLY A 13 40.38 -4.90 37.96
C GLY A 13 40.50 -4.16 36.63
N VAL A 14 41.70 -3.71 36.27
CA VAL A 14 41.96 -3.05 34.97
C VAL A 14 41.74 -4.01 33.82
N ILE A 15 42.24 -5.25 33.92
CA ILE A 15 42.06 -6.26 32.87
C ILE A 15 40.56 -6.55 32.67
N ILE A 16 39.82 -6.77 33.75
CA ILE A 16 38.37 -7.02 33.69
C ILE A 16 37.63 -5.78 33.14
N GLY A 17 38.01 -4.58 33.59
CA GLY A 17 37.41 -3.32 33.15
C GLY A 17 37.56 -3.09 31.64
N VAL A 18 38.74 -3.35 31.08
CA VAL A 18 38.99 -3.23 29.63
C VAL A 18 38.18 -4.26 28.84
N VAL A 19 38.15 -5.52 29.30
CA VAL A 19 37.37 -6.58 28.63
C VAL A 19 35.87 -6.25 28.68
N PHE A 20 35.36 -5.73 29.79
CA PHE A 20 33.96 -5.36 29.92
C PHE A 20 33.61 -4.12 29.08
N SER A 21 34.46 -3.09 29.10
CA SER A 21 34.28 -1.87 28.31
C SER A 21 34.31 -2.12 26.80
N SER A 22 35.19 -3.02 26.34
CA SER A 22 35.26 -3.35 24.91
C SER A 22 33.98 -4.05 24.41
N ARG A 23 33.35 -4.89 25.25
CA ARG A 23 32.06 -5.52 24.91
C ARG A 23 30.92 -4.52 24.83
N LEU A 24 30.88 -3.54 25.73
CA LEU A 24 29.85 -2.50 25.74
C LEU A 24 29.94 -1.56 24.53
N ASN A 25 31.16 -1.18 24.10
CA ASN A 25 31.34 -0.33 22.91
C ASN A 25 30.85 -1.00 21.62
N SER A 26 30.97 -2.33 21.50
CA SER A 26 30.45 -3.08 20.34
C SER A 26 28.93 -2.96 20.18
N SER A 27 28.19 -2.86 21.30
CA SER A 27 26.74 -2.68 21.28
C SER A 27 26.32 -1.32 20.70
N ALA A 28 27.06 -0.25 20.97
CA ALA A 28 26.76 1.08 20.42
C ALA A 28 26.90 1.09 18.88
N SER A 29 27.94 0.46 18.35
CA SER A 29 28.12 0.29 16.90
C SER A 29 27.00 -0.55 16.28
N ARG A 30 26.52 -1.58 16.98
CA ARG A 30 25.39 -2.39 16.51
C ARG A 30 24.07 -1.61 16.47
N VAL A 31 23.82 -0.74 17.45
CA VAL A 31 22.63 0.13 17.47
C VAL A 31 22.68 1.13 16.31
N GLN A 32 23.82 1.76 16.07
CA GLN A 32 24.01 2.68 14.95
C GLN A 32 23.80 1.99 13.58
N GLU A 33 24.30 0.77 13.44
CA GLU A 33 24.09 -0.05 12.24
C GLU A 33 22.60 -0.35 12.02
N LEU A 34 21.87 -0.74 13.08
CA LEU A 34 20.42 -0.97 12.99
C LEU A 34 19.64 0.31 12.64
N GLU A 35 20.03 1.45 13.21
CA GLU A 35 19.42 2.75 12.91
C GLU A 35 19.64 3.14 11.44
N ASN A 36 20.85 2.91 10.91
CA ASN A 36 21.15 3.10 9.49
C ASN A 36 20.29 2.18 8.62
N GLN A 37 20.16 0.90 8.97
CA GLN A 37 19.31 -0.03 8.21
C GLN A 37 17.84 0.41 8.19
N ILE A 38 17.30 0.89 9.30
CA ILE A 38 15.93 1.41 9.35
C ILE A 38 15.80 2.65 8.46
N ARG A 39 16.79 3.56 8.50
CA ARG A 39 16.79 4.76 7.66
C ARG A 39 16.84 4.38 6.17
N ASP A 40 17.71 3.46 5.80
CA ASP A 40 17.88 3.02 4.41
C ASP A 40 16.61 2.32 3.91
N ILE A 41 15.98 1.46 4.72
CA ILE A 41 14.71 0.83 4.36
C ILE A 41 13.62 1.88 4.14
N LYS A 42 13.52 2.87 5.04
CA LYS A 42 12.54 3.94 4.92
C LYS A 42 12.76 4.78 3.67
N ASP A 43 14.01 5.11 3.35
CA ASP A 43 14.38 5.88 2.17
C ASP A 43 14.08 5.13 0.87
N ASN A 44 14.39 3.82 0.84
CA ASN A 44 14.03 2.93 -0.26
C ASN A 44 12.50 2.85 -0.47
N HIS A 45 11.73 2.81 0.62
CA HIS A 45 10.27 2.83 0.53
C HIS A 45 9.73 4.14 -0.05
N LEU A 46 10.29 5.29 0.33
CA LEU A 46 9.90 6.59 -0.24
C LEU A 46 10.23 6.64 -1.72
N THR A 47 11.45 6.28 -2.09
CA THR A 47 11.90 6.21 -3.49
C THR A 47 11.03 5.28 -4.34
N TYR A 48 10.65 4.11 -3.80
CA TYR A 48 9.74 3.19 -4.48
C TYR A 48 8.37 3.83 -4.72
N ARG A 49 7.80 4.50 -3.71
CA ARG A 49 6.50 5.15 -3.83
C ARG A 49 6.52 6.27 -4.87
N ASP A 50 7.59 7.06 -4.91
CA ASP A 50 7.77 8.14 -5.88
C ASP A 50 7.87 7.58 -7.30
N ASN A 51 8.70 6.55 -7.51
CA ASN A 51 8.84 5.90 -8.83
C ASN A 51 7.52 5.28 -9.32
N VAL A 52 6.74 4.66 -8.42
CA VAL A 52 5.41 4.14 -8.76
C VAL A 52 4.46 5.26 -9.15
N SER A 53 4.48 6.38 -8.40
CA SER A 53 3.68 7.56 -8.72
C SER A 53 4.02 8.12 -10.11
N ASP A 54 5.30 8.28 -10.41
CA ASP A 54 5.78 8.76 -11.70
C ASP A 54 5.37 7.82 -12.84
N HIS A 55 5.49 6.50 -12.63
CA HIS A 55 5.08 5.50 -13.63
C HIS A 55 3.58 5.57 -13.96
N PHE A 56 2.72 5.71 -12.93
CA PHE A 56 1.29 5.84 -13.15
C PHE A 56 0.90 7.19 -13.76
N SER A 57 1.61 8.27 -13.41
CA SER A 57 1.41 9.58 -14.07
C SER A 57 1.74 9.49 -15.56
N MET A 58 2.91 8.94 -15.90
CA MET A 58 3.31 8.74 -17.30
C MET A 58 2.35 7.81 -18.05
N THR A 59 1.85 6.77 -17.39
CA THR A 59 0.87 5.85 -17.98
C THR A 59 -0.46 6.55 -18.23
N ALA A 60 -0.93 7.40 -17.31
CA ALA A 60 -2.15 8.19 -17.49
C ALA A 60 -2.03 9.12 -18.70
N ASP A 61 -0.89 9.81 -18.84
CA ASP A 61 -0.62 10.66 -20.00
C ASP A 61 -0.63 9.87 -21.32
N LEU A 62 -0.02 8.68 -21.32
CA LEU A 62 0.02 7.82 -22.52
C LEU A 62 -1.37 7.29 -22.89
N VAL A 63 -2.18 6.90 -21.91
CA VAL A 63 -3.58 6.46 -22.12
C VAL A 63 -4.43 7.61 -22.62
N GLN A 64 -4.21 8.83 -22.12
CA GLN A 64 -4.89 10.02 -22.62
C GLN A 64 -4.57 10.27 -24.10
N HIS A 65 -3.29 10.21 -24.49
CA HIS A 65 -2.90 10.33 -25.90
C HIS A 65 -3.52 9.25 -26.79
N MET A 66 -3.61 8.01 -26.30
CA MET A 66 -4.29 6.93 -27.01
C MET A 66 -5.78 7.21 -27.16
N THR A 67 -6.44 7.72 -26.12
CA THR A 67 -7.86 8.08 -26.14
C THR A 67 -8.12 9.18 -27.14
N GLU A 68 -7.27 10.21 -27.19
CA GLU A 68 -7.37 11.29 -28.18
C GLU A 68 -7.22 10.74 -29.61
N SER A 69 -6.19 9.93 -29.86
CA SER A 69 -5.96 9.29 -31.16
C SER A 69 -7.15 8.41 -31.58
N TYR A 70 -7.77 7.72 -30.64
CA TYR A 70 -8.98 6.93 -30.89
C TYR A 70 -10.17 7.80 -31.29
N ARG A 71 -10.36 8.95 -30.63
CA ARG A 71 -11.42 9.92 -30.97
C ARG A 71 -11.19 10.52 -32.36
N GLU A 72 -9.95 10.88 -32.68
CA GLU A 72 -9.60 11.40 -34.01
C GLU A 72 -9.94 10.41 -35.13
N VAL A 73 -9.58 9.13 -34.95
CA VAL A 73 -9.93 8.07 -35.91
C VAL A 73 -11.45 7.96 -36.06
N TYR A 74 -12.18 7.98 -34.94
CA TYR A 74 -13.64 7.93 -34.97
C TYR A 74 -14.25 9.11 -35.72
N GLN A 75 -13.75 10.31 -35.48
CA GLN A 75 -14.20 11.52 -36.15
C GLN A 75 -13.87 11.49 -37.65
N HIS A 76 -12.72 10.93 -38.02
CA HIS A 76 -12.34 10.75 -39.42
C HIS A 76 -13.27 9.75 -40.14
N LEU A 77 -13.61 8.64 -39.48
CA LEU A 77 -14.59 7.67 -40.00
C LEU A 77 -15.98 8.28 -40.12
N ALA A 78 -16.39 9.06 -39.13
CA ALA A 78 -17.66 9.79 -39.12
C ALA A 78 -17.78 10.75 -40.32
N SER A 79 -16.77 11.60 -40.52
CA SER A 79 -16.71 12.51 -41.67
C SER A 79 -16.63 11.76 -43.00
N GLY A 80 -15.80 10.72 -43.10
CA GLY A 80 -15.69 9.89 -44.29
C GLY A 80 -17.00 9.19 -44.66
N ALA A 81 -17.74 8.68 -43.67
CA ALA A 81 -19.05 8.08 -43.89
C ALA A 81 -20.05 9.13 -44.43
N GLN A 82 -19.99 10.37 -43.93
CA GLN A 82 -20.88 11.45 -44.38
C GLN A 82 -20.58 11.93 -45.80
N ASP A 83 -19.30 11.94 -46.20
CA ASP A 83 -18.87 12.32 -47.55
C ASP A 83 -19.07 11.22 -48.61
N LEU A 84 -18.84 9.96 -48.23
CA LEU A 84 -18.80 8.83 -49.17
C LEU A 84 -20.09 8.00 -49.22
N CYS A 85 -20.94 8.07 -48.19
CA CYS A 85 -22.20 7.29 -48.14
C CYS A 85 -23.43 8.17 -48.42
N SER A 86 -24.50 7.57 -48.96
CA SER A 86 -25.79 8.24 -49.03
C SER A 86 -26.28 8.59 -47.62
N ASN A 87 -26.97 9.73 -47.48
CA ASN A 87 -27.38 10.32 -46.19
C ASN A 87 -28.14 9.33 -45.27
N GLU A 88 -28.86 8.36 -45.86
CA GLU A 88 -29.57 7.29 -45.14
C GLU A 88 -28.64 6.23 -44.49
N VAL A 89 -27.46 5.98 -45.06
CA VAL A 89 -26.48 5.01 -44.55
C VAL A 89 -25.52 5.69 -43.57
N ALA A 90 -25.12 6.93 -43.86
CA ALA A 90 -24.28 7.73 -42.98
C ALA A 90 -24.95 7.94 -41.60
N SER A 91 -26.25 8.25 -41.58
CA SER A 91 -27.03 8.44 -40.35
C SER A 91 -27.22 7.17 -39.50
N LYS A 92 -27.09 5.97 -40.10
CA LYS A 92 -27.10 4.69 -39.37
C LYS A 92 -25.73 4.26 -38.85
N LEU A 93 -24.64 4.71 -39.49
CA LEU A 93 -23.26 4.38 -39.10
C LEU A 93 -22.69 5.38 -38.09
N LEU A 94 -23.14 6.61 -38.14
CA LEU A 94 -22.90 7.62 -37.12
C LEU A 94 -23.80 7.32 -35.92
N PRO A 95 -23.31 7.40 -34.67
CA PRO A 95 -24.16 7.44 -33.48
C PRO A 95 -24.99 8.72 -33.56
N ALA A 96 -26.14 8.63 -34.19
CA ALA A 96 -27.10 9.73 -34.26
C ALA A 96 -27.72 9.89 -32.87
N GLY A 97 -27.12 10.76 -32.06
CA GLY A 97 -27.74 11.34 -30.88
C GLY A 97 -27.43 10.63 -29.56
N SER A 98 -26.92 11.43 -28.62
CA SER A 98 -26.93 11.21 -27.16
C SER A 98 -26.17 10.04 -26.52
N ASP A 99 -25.76 9.00 -27.26
CA ASP A 99 -25.03 7.86 -26.68
C ASP A 99 -23.52 7.90 -26.99
N ALA A 100 -23.01 9.08 -27.36
CA ALA A 100 -21.58 9.31 -27.32
C ALA A 100 -21.15 9.28 -25.85
N VAL A 101 -20.63 8.13 -25.41
CA VAL A 101 -20.01 7.83 -24.09
C VAL A 101 -18.88 8.80 -23.68
N PHE A 102 -18.70 9.87 -24.43
CA PHE A 102 -17.56 10.75 -24.46
C PHE A 102 -17.93 12.22 -24.23
N ASP A 103 -19.18 12.54 -23.88
CA ASP A 103 -19.57 13.89 -23.45
C ASP A 103 -18.86 14.24 -22.14
N SER A 104 -17.97 15.22 -22.22
CA SER A 104 -17.16 15.72 -21.10
C SER A 104 -17.91 16.81 -20.31
N ASN A 105 -19.23 16.69 -20.18
CA ASN A 105 -20.00 17.54 -19.28
C ASN A 105 -19.91 16.99 -17.86
N GLU A 106 -19.07 17.65 -17.07
CA GLU A 106 -19.01 17.51 -15.62
C GLU A 106 -20.33 18.00 -14.99
N GLU A 107 -21.32 17.12 -14.88
CA GLU A 107 -22.36 17.20 -13.84
C GLU A 107 -22.27 15.95 -12.95
N PRO A 108 -22.38 16.09 -11.62
CA PRO A 108 -22.24 14.99 -10.67
C PRO A 108 -23.55 14.20 -10.61
N GLU A 109 -24.05 13.73 -11.74
CA GLU A 109 -25.22 12.84 -11.75
C GLU A 109 -24.73 11.40 -11.58
N ALA A 110 -25.24 10.80 -10.51
CA ALA A 110 -24.90 9.48 -9.98
C ALA A 110 -24.48 8.48 -11.06
N ALA A 111 -23.19 8.12 -11.03
CA ALA A 111 -22.53 7.14 -11.87
C ALA A 111 -23.21 5.75 -11.80
N GLY A 112 -24.29 5.60 -12.57
CA GLY A 112 -24.93 4.33 -12.85
C GLY A 112 -24.13 3.58 -13.92
N GLY A 113 -23.09 2.85 -13.52
CA GLY A 113 -22.56 1.79 -14.38
C GLY A 113 -21.11 1.38 -14.17
N LEU A 114 -20.25 2.23 -13.62
CA LEU A 114 -18.83 1.90 -13.44
C LEU A 114 -18.42 2.26 -12.01
N ASN A 115 -18.88 1.46 -11.05
CA ASN A 115 -18.31 1.52 -9.71
C ASN A 115 -16.91 0.87 -9.80
N PRO A 116 -15.82 1.57 -9.42
CA PRO A 116 -14.50 0.97 -9.36
C PRO A 116 -14.58 -0.30 -8.50
N PRO A 117 -13.76 -1.34 -8.79
CA PRO A 117 -13.76 -2.57 -8.00
C PRO A 117 -13.68 -2.22 -6.51
N LYS A 118 -14.70 -2.64 -5.76
CA LYS A 118 -14.88 -2.28 -4.34
C LYS A 118 -13.73 -2.74 -3.45
N ASP A 119 -12.86 -3.60 -3.97
CA ASP A 119 -11.70 -4.16 -3.30
C ASP A 119 -10.56 -3.15 -3.06
N TYR A 120 -10.57 -1.97 -3.70
CA TYR A 120 -9.56 -0.93 -3.50
C TYR A 120 -10.01 0.22 -2.58
N ALA A 121 -11.27 0.26 -2.13
CA ALA A 121 -11.79 1.38 -1.35
C ALA A 121 -11.21 1.41 0.07
N VAL A 122 -10.75 2.59 0.49
CA VAL A 122 -10.31 2.85 1.87
C VAL A 122 -11.46 2.56 2.83
N LYS A 123 -11.15 1.91 3.96
CA LYS A 123 -12.12 1.53 4.99
C LYS A 123 -12.92 2.75 5.45
N GLN A 124 -14.25 2.65 5.42
CA GLN A 124 -15.13 3.72 5.90
C GLN A 124 -15.09 3.85 7.42
N ASP A 125 -14.76 2.77 8.14
CA ASP A 125 -14.67 2.74 9.60
C ASP A 125 -13.32 2.13 10.05
N PRO A 126 -12.59 2.76 11.00
CA PRO A 126 -11.32 2.24 11.52
C PRO A 126 -11.40 0.84 12.12
N SER A 127 -12.58 0.43 12.62
CA SER A 127 -12.79 -0.88 13.24
C SER A 127 -13.15 -1.98 12.23
N GLN A 128 -13.33 -1.65 10.95
CA GLN A 128 -13.66 -2.63 9.93
C GLN A 128 -12.41 -3.42 9.51
N LYS A 129 -12.43 -4.74 9.75
CA LYS A 129 -11.37 -5.65 9.31
C LYS A 129 -11.51 -5.86 7.79
N GLY A 130 -10.41 -5.62 7.07
CA GLY A 130 -10.41 -5.63 5.60
C GLY A 130 -10.46 -7.05 5.04
N ALA A 131 -10.81 -7.19 3.76
CA ALA A 131 -10.85 -8.48 3.06
C ALA A 131 -9.48 -9.21 3.03
N LEU A 132 -8.38 -8.47 3.21
CA LEU A 132 -7.02 -9.00 3.32
C LEU A 132 -6.53 -9.13 4.77
N SER A 133 -7.39 -8.93 5.77
CA SER A 133 -6.98 -9.15 7.16
C SER A 133 -6.88 -10.64 7.46
N GLU A 134 -5.88 -11.04 8.24
CA GLU A 134 -5.61 -12.44 8.58
C GLU A 134 -6.76 -13.14 9.32
N GLU A 135 -7.67 -12.36 9.91
CA GLU A 135 -8.86 -12.86 10.61
C GLU A 135 -10.12 -12.86 9.72
N PHE A 136 -10.01 -12.46 8.46
CA PHE A 136 -11.14 -12.48 7.53
C PHE A 136 -11.60 -13.93 7.28
N GLY A 137 -12.82 -14.24 7.71
CA GLY A 137 -13.38 -15.60 7.63
C GLY A 137 -13.05 -16.51 8.81
N ILE A 138 -12.33 -16.02 9.84
CA ILE A 138 -12.06 -16.80 11.05
C ILE A 138 -13.16 -16.53 12.08
N ILE A 139 -14.12 -17.44 12.20
CA ILE A 139 -15.05 -17.46 13.33
C ILE A 139 -14.25 -18.00 14.53
N LYS A 140 -13.86 -17.13 15.45
CA LYS A 140 -13.32 -17.55 16.74
C LYS A 140 -14.42 -18.28 17.50
N SER A 141 -14.49 -19.60 17.33
CA SER A 141 -15.25 -20.46 18.24
C SER A 141 -14.69 -20.21 19.62
N ILE A 142 -15.54 -19.66 20.47
CA ILE A 142 -15.32 -19.55 21.90
C ILE A 142 -14.97 -20.95 22.37
N SER A 143 -13.69 -21.15 22.71
CA SER A 143 -13.22 -22.25 23.53
C SER A 143 -13.86 -22.09 24.91
N ASN A 144 -15.10 -22.53 25.04
CA ASN A 144 -15.69 -22.87 26.33
C ASN A 144 -15.13 -24.23 26.73
N SER A 145 -13.90 -24.22 27.23
CA SER A 145 -13.35 -25.31 28.01
C SER A 145 -12.24 -24.72 28.86
N GLU A 146 -12.49 -24.77 30.18
CA GLU A 146 -11.56 -24.51 31.29
C GLU A 146 -11.57 -23.08 31.84
N GLU A 147 -12.55 -22.78 32.71
CA GLU A 147 -12.33 -22.29 34.09
C GLU A 147 -13.67 -21.98 34.78
N GLU A 148 -14.26 -22.95 35.49
CA GLU A 148 -14.94 -22.72 36.79
C GLU A 148 -15.44 -24.05 37.38
N ALA A 149 -14.54 -24.80 38.02
CA ALA A 149 -14.94 -25.82 38.99
C ALA A 149 -15.10 -25.13 40.36
N SER A 150 -16.20 -24.41 40.52
CA SER A 150 -16.72 -24.03 41.84
C SER A 150 -18.08 -24.69 42.00
N ASN A 151 -18.12 -25.82 42.70
CA ASN A 151 -19.36 -26.26 43.33
C ASN A 151 -19.06 -26.73 44.75
N GLN A 152 -19.51 -25.93 45.69
CA GLN A 152 -19.50 -26.18 47.13
C GLN A 152 -20.54 -27.25 47.51
N PRO A 153 -20.42 -27.85 48.72
CA PRO A 153 -21.01 -29.12 49.08
C PRO A 153 -22.48 -28.98 49.51
N LYS A 154 -23.31 -29.99 49.20
CA LYS A 154 -24.58 -30.22 49.89
C LYS A 154 -24.81 -31.72 50.08
N HIS A 155 -24.69 -32.10 51.35
CA HIS A 155 -25.29 -33.21 52.11
C HIS A 155 -25.41 -34.60 51.48
#